data_AF-A0A453EBK9-F1
#
_entry.id   AF-A0A453EBK9-F1
#
_cell.length_a   1.000
_cell.length_b   1.000
_cell.length_c   1.000
_cell.angle_alpha   90.00
_cell.angle_beta   90.00
_cell.angle_gamma   90.00
#
_symmetry.space_group_name_H-M   'P 1'
#
loop_
_entity.id
_entity.type
_entity.pdbx_description
1 polymer ?
#
loop_
_entity_poly.entity_id
_entity_poly.type
_entity_poly.pdbx_seq_one_letter_code
_entity_poly.pdbx_strand_id
1 'polypeptide(L)'
;LNIYFNIYNKQVLQVLPLPLPYTITAFQLAFGSLVIFFMWAAKLHPVPKLSAAQLAKIAPLAAGHMLGTVFTNMSLGMVAVSFTHTVKASEPFFTVLLSAFFLGEVPSPLVLGSLVPIVGGVALASLTEVSFNWFVPSN
;
A
#
# COMPACT_ATOMS: atom_id res chain seq x y z
N LEU A 1 11.59 10.82 -3.68
CA LEU A 1 10.57 10.43 -4.68
C LEU A 1 9.23 10.07 -4.03
N ASN A 2 9.18 9.13 -3.09
CA ASN A 2 7.93 8.68 -2.45
C ASN A 2 7.22 9.78 -1.63
N ILE A 3 7.96 10.63 -0.91
CA ILE A 3 7.39 11.76 -0.15
C ILE A 3 6.61 12.71 -1.07
N TYR A 4 7.22 13.14 -2.18
CA TYR A 4 6.56 14.01 -3.16
C TYR A 4 5.30 13.36 -3.75
N PHE A 5 5.37 12.08 -4.11
CA PHE A 5 4.21 11.33 -4.60
C PHE A 5 3.06 11.39 -3.59
N ASN A 6 3.30 11.08 -2.31
CA ASN A 6 2.24 11.06 -1.31
C ASN A 6 1.63 12.45 -1.05
N ILE A 7 2.45 13.51 -1.03
CA ILE A 7 1.97 14.90 -0.87
C ILE A 7 1.10 15.30 -2.07
N TYR A 8 1.60 15.13 -3.30
CA TYR A 8 0.85 15.52 -4.49
C TYR A 8 -0.41 14.67 -4.67
N ASN A 9 -0.35 13.37 -4.40
CA ASN A 9 -1.50 12.48 -4.48
C ASN A 9 -2.61 12.91 -3.50
N LYS A 10 -2.26 13.30 -2.26
CA LYS A 10 -3.21 13.88 -1.30
C LYS A 10 -3.82 15.18 -1.82
N GLN A 11 -3.01 16.09 -2.37
CA GLN A 11 -3.51 17.35 -2.92
C GLN A 11 -4.49 17.12 -4.09
N VAL A 12 -4.19 16.19 -4.99
CA VAL A 12 -5.09 15.83 -6.10
C VAL A 12 -6.38 15.20 -5.57
N LEU A 13 -6.30 14.31 -4.57
CA LEU A 13 -7.47 13.72 -3.91
C LEU A 13 -8.37 14.75 -3.21
N GLN A 14 -7.81 15.89 -2.78
CA GLN A 14 -8.60 16.98 -2.16
C GLN A 14 -9.26 17.91 -3.19
N VAL A 15 -8.65 18.09 -4.36
CA VAL A 15 -9.13 19.02 -5.40
C VAL A 15 -10.10 18.36 -6.38
N LEU A 16 -9.94 17.06 -6.66
CA LEU A 16 -10.91 16.32 -7.46
C LEU A 16 -12.00 15.75 -6.55
N PRO A 17 -13.26 16.25 -6.61
CA PRO A 17 -14.42 15.59 -6.02
C PRO A 17 -14.80 14.35 -6.86
N LEU A 18 -13.83 13.48 -7.15
CA LEU A 18 -14.10 12.23 -7.82
C LEU A 18 -14.82 11.31 -6.82
N PRO A 19 -15.94 10.69 -7.22
CA PRO A 19 -16.77 9.92 -6.31
C PRO A 19 -16.08 8.70 -5.69
N LEU A 20 -14.85 8.32 -6.09
CA LEU A 20 -14.16 7.15 -5.54
C LEU A 20 -12.61 7.29 -5.62
N PRO A 21 -11.85 7.06 -4.52
CA PRO A 21 -10.38 6.96 -4.53
C PRO A 21 -9.84 5.82 -5.45
N TYR A 22 -10.72 4.91 -5.88
CA TYR A 22 -10.44 3.89 -6.88
C TYR A 22 -10.04 4.47 -8.25
N THR A 23 -10.58 5.64 -8.63
CA THR A 23 -10.37 6.24 -9.96
C THR A 23 -8.93 6.72 -10.17
N ILE A 24 -8.33 7.37 -9.15
CA ILE A 24 -6.93 7.83 -9.20
C ILE A 24 -5.97 6.64 -9.21
N THR A 25 -6.27 5.61 -8.40
CA THR A 25 -5.47 4.38 -8.38
C THR A 25 -5.48 3.68 -9.74
N ALA A 26 -6.66 3.55 -10.36
CA ALA A 26 -6.79 2.97 -11.70
C ALA A 26 -6.00 3.76 -12.74
N PHE A 27 -6.06 5.10 -12.69
CA PHE A 27 -5.27 5.95 -13.59
C PHE A 27 -3.76 5.77 -13.38
N GLN A 28 -3.28 5.73 -12.14
CA GLN A 28 -1.86 5.52 -11.81
C GLN A 28 -1.36 4.16 -12.33
N LEU A 29 -2.13 3.09 -12.12
CA LEU A 29 -1.80 1.75 -12.59
C LEU A 29 -1.85 1.65 -14.13
N ALA A 30 -2.83 2.28 -14.76
CA ALA A 30 -2.95 2.30 -16.22
C ALA A 30 -1.79 3.09 -16.85
N PHE A 31 -1.50 4.29 -16.35
CA PHE A 31 -0.40 5.10 -16.84
C PHE A 31 0.96 4.41 -16.64
N GLY A 32 1.21 3.84 -15.46
CA GLY A 32 2.41 3.05 -15.20
C GLY A 32 2.57 1.88 -16.17
N SER A 33 1.48 1.17 -16.45
CA SER A 33 1.44 0.07 -17.41
C SER A 33 1.72 0.55 -18.85
N LEU A 34 1.12 1.66 -19.27
CA LEU A 34 1.37 2.28 -20.59
C LEU A 34 2.84 2.65 -20.78
N VAL A 35 3.48 3.23 -19.75
CA VAL A 35 4.91 3.55 -19.79
C VAL A 35 5.75 2.28 -19.95
N ILE A 36 5.44 1.21 -19.21
CA ILE A 36 6.14 -0.08 -19.33
C ILE A 36 5.99 -0.66 -20.74
N PHE A 37 4.76 -0.66 -21.29
CA PHE A 37 4.52 -1.13 -22.65
C PHE A 37 5.26 -0.29 -23.69
N PHE A 38 5.30 1.03 -23.51
CA PHE A 38 6.08 1.92 -24.36
C PHE A 38 7.58 1.62 -24.28
N MET A 39 8.13 1.40 -23.08
CA MET A 39 9.54 1.04 -22.89
C MET A 39 9.89 -0.28 -23.61
N TRP A 40 8.99 -1.26 -23.59
CA TRP A 40 9.15 -2.51 -24.34
C TRP A 40 9.05 -2.31 -25.86
N ALA A 41 8.06 -1.55 -26.32
CA ALA A 41 7.88 -1.25 -27.74
C ALA A 41 9.06 -0.47 -28.34
N ALA A 42 9.58 0.50 -27.58
CA ALA A 42 10.76 1.29 -27.94
C ALA A 42 12.10 0.55 -27.70
N LYS A 43 12.06 -0.70 -27.21
CA LYS A 43 13.25 -1.52 -26.86
C LYS A 43 14.20 -0.84 -25.87
N LEU A 44 13.69 0.08 -25.05
CA LEU A 44 14.46 0.77 -24.01
C LEU A 44 14.76 -0.15 -22.82
N HIS A 45 13.96 -1.20 -22.64
CA HIS A 45 14.16 -2.19 -21.59
C HIS A 45 13.86 -3.60 -22.13
N PRO A 46 14.64 -4.63 -21.75
CA PRO A 46 14.36 -6.01 -22.16
C PRO A 46 12.98 -6.46 -21.66
N VAL A 47 12.22 -7.11 -22.56
CA VAL A 47 10.93 -7.73 -22.24
C VAL A 47 11.17 -8.97 -21.38
N PRO A 48 10.51 -9.11 -20.22
CA PRO A 48 10.68 -10.27 -19.36
C PRO A 48 10.15 -11.53 -20.05
N LYS A 49 10.94 -12.62 -20.02
CA LYS A 49 10.52 -13.94 -20.50
C LYS A 49 9.87 -14.70 -19.35
N LEU A 50 8.54 -14.73 -19.31
CA LEU A 50 7.77 -15.39 -18.27
C LEU A 50 6.97 -16.55 -18.84
N SER A 51 7.07 -17.72 -18.23
CA SER A 51 6.14 -18.83 -18.50
C SER A 51 4.79 -18.60 -17.80
N ALA A 52 3.72 -19.21 -18.31
CA ALA A 52 2.41 -19.17 -17.67
C ALA A 52 2.45 -19.69 -16.21
N ALA A 53 3.29 -20.69 -15.93
CA ALA A 53 3.50 -21.22 -14.58
C ALA A 53 4.16 -20.20 -13.64
N GLN A 54 5.10 -19.38 -14.14
CA GLN A 54 5.69 -18.29 -13.35
C GLN A 54 4.69 -17.17 -13.12
N LEU A 55 3.86 -16.85 -14.13
CA LEU A 55 2.80 -15.84 -14.00
C LEU A 55 1.80 -16.22 -12.90
N ALA A 56 1.39 -17.49 -12.84
CA ALA A 56 0.51 -18.00 -11.80
C ALA A 56 1.11 -17.86 -10.38
N LYS A 57 2.44 -18.02 -10.24
CA LYS A 57 3.14 -17.86 -8.96
C LYS A 57 3.25 -16.40 -8.50
N ILE A 58 3.38 -15.45 -9.43
CA ILE A 58 3.47 -14.02 -9.09
C ILE A 58 2.10 -13.35 -8.96
N ALA A 59 1.04 -13.96 -9.48
CA ALA A 59 -0.31 -13.39 -9.46
C ALA A 59 -0.83 -13.06 -8.04
N PRO A 60 -0.65 -13.90 -6.99
CA PRO A 60 -1.08 -13.56 -5.64
C PRO A 60 -0.35 -12.34 -5.08
N LEU A 61 0.96 -12.24 -5.33
CA LEU A 61 1.78 -11.09 -4.91
C LEU A 61 1.33 -9.82 -5.63
N ALA A 62 1.09 -9.90 -6.95
CA ALA A 62 0.61 -8.77 -7.74
C ALA A 62 -0.77 -8.30 -7.28
N ALA A 63 -1.69 -9.23 -7.00
CA ALA A 63 -3.01 -8.92 -6.47
C ALA A 63 -2.93 -8.26 -5.08
N GLY A 64 -2.10 -8.80 -4.18
CA GLY A 64 -1.85 -8.20 -2.86
C GLY A 64 -1.27 -6.79 -2.95
N HIS A 65 -0.31 -6.58 -3.86
CA HIS A 65 0.26 -5.25 -4.09
C HIS A 65 -0.78 -4.26 -4.61
N MET A 66 -1.58 -4.67 -5.61
CA MET A 66 -2.65 -3.84 -6.17
C MET A 66 -3.68 -3.44 -5.10
N LEU A 67 -4.12 -4.39 -4.28
CA LEU A 67 -5.02 -4.10 -3.16
C LEU A 67 -4.39 -3.15 -2.14
N GLY A 68 -3.11 -3.35 -1.80
CA GLY A 68 -2.37 -2.45 -0.91
C GLY A 68 -2.29 -1.02 -1.45
N THR A 69 -2.08 -0.84 -2.75
CA THR A 69 -2.09 0.48 -3.40
C THR A 69 -3.47 1.12 -3.31
N VAL A 70 -4.53 0.37 -3.61
CA VAL A 70 -5.92 0.86 -3.54
C VAL A 70 -6.27 1.32 -2.13
N PHE A 71 -5.99 0.50 -1.11
CA PHE A 71 -6.29 0.86 0.28
C PHE A 71 -5.43 2.02 0.80
N THR A 72 -4.17 2.12 0.35
CA THR A 72 -3.32 3.28 0.69
C THR A 72 -3.92 4.56 0.13
N ASN A 73 -4.31 4.58 -1.15
CA ASN A 73 -4.91 5.77 -1.76
C ASN A 73 -6.27 6.13 -1.14
N MET A 74 -7.06 5.13 -0.75
CA MET A 74 -8.29 5.35 0.01
C MET A 74 -8.01 6.00 1.37
N SER A 75 -7.03 5.49 2.12
CA SER A 75 -6.60 6.08 3.39
C SER A 75 -6.12 7.51 3.20
N LEU A 76 -5.30 7.79 2.18
CA LEU A 76 -4.86 9.15 1.87
C LEU A 76 -6.04 10.07 1.53
N GLY A 77 -7.14 9.60 0.95
CA GLY A 77 -8.35 10.42 0.78
C GLY A 77 -9.00 10.78 2.11
N MET A 78 -9.00 9.84 3.04
CA MET A 78 -9.79 9.86 4.28
C MET A 78 -9.11 10.52 5.48
N VAL A 79 -7.80 10.35 5.63
CA VAL A 79 -7.05 10.77 6.83
C VAL A 79 -5.80 11.58 6.45
N ALA A 80 -5.07 12.08 7.46
CA ALA A 80 -3.80 12.75 7.24
C ALA A 80 -2.75 11.78 6.65
N VAL A 81 -1.89 12.30 5.77
CA VAL A 81 -0.81 11.52 5.13
C VAL A 81 0.11 10.90 6.18
N SER A 82 0.46 11.67 7.21
CA SER A 82 1.25 11.20 8.35
C SER A 82 0.59 10.01 9.04
N PHE A 83 -0.71 10.07 9.29
CA PHE A 83 -1.44 9.00 9.95
C PHE A 83 -1.50 7.73 9.10
N THR A 84 -1.76 7.84 7.79
CA THR A 84 -1.67 6.68 6.87
C THR A 84 -0.32 5.99 6.98
N HIS A 85 0.78 6.75 6.98
CA HIS A 85 2.12 6.16 7.09
C HIS A 85 2.43 5.62 8.49
N THR A 86 1.88 6.22 9.55
CA THR A 86 1.97 5.66 10.90
C THR A 86 1.30 4.30 10.96
N VAL A 87 0.09 4.15 10.43
CA VAL A 87 -0.59 2.83 10.39
C VAL A 87 0.22 1.83 9.55
N LYS A 88 0.78 2.24 8.41
CA LYS A 88 1.66 1.37 7.61
C LYS A 88 2.92 0.91 8.35
N ALA A 89 3.37 1.64 9.38
CA ALA A 89 4.50 1.20 10.18
C ALA A 89 4.23 -0.12 10.94
N SER A 90 2.98 -0.60 11.00
CA SER A 90 2.65 -1.93 11.53
C SER A 90 2.94 -3.08 10.55
N GLU A 91 3.46 -2.83 9.34
CA GLU A 91 3.85 -3.87 8.37
C GLU A 91 4.71 -5.01 8.98
N PRO A 92 5.69 -4.75 9.87
CA PRO A 92 6.47 -5.81 10.53
C PRO A 92 5.63 -6.75 11.40
N PHE A 93 4.59 -6.23 12.08
CA PHE A 93 3.69 -7.05 12.89
C PHE A 93 2.94 -8.07 12.03
N PHE A 94 2.35 -7.61 10.93
CA PHE A 94 1.65 -8.50 10.00
C PHE A 94 2.60 -9.48 9.31
N THR A 95 3.82 -9.04 8.98
CA THR A 95 4.84 -9.91 8.39
C THR A 95 5.17 -11.08 9.31
N VAL A 96 5.45 -10.81 10.59
CA VAL A 96 5.76 -11.86 11.58
C VAL A 96 4.58 -12.82 11.76
N LEU A 97 3.36 -12.28 11.85
CA LEU A 97 2.15 -13.09 12.00
C LEU A 97 1.92 -14.03 10.81
N LEU A 98 2.02 -13.49 9.59
CA LEU A 98 1.81 -14.25 8.36
C LEU A 98 2.92 -15.26 8.13
N SER A 99 4.19 -14.91 8.39
CA SER A 99 5.31 -15.85 8.30
C SER A 99 5.15 -17.01 9.29
N ALA A 100 4.76 -16.74 10.54
CA ALA A 100 4.50 -17.80 11.51
C ALA A 100 3.38 -18.74 11.05
N PHE A 101 2.30 -18.18 10.48
CA PHE A 101 1.13 -18.96 10.04
C PHE A 101 1.38 -19.77 8.76
N PHE A 102 1.98 -19.16 7.73
CA PHE A 102 2.12 -19.77 6.40
C PHE A 102 3.45 -20.49 6.19
N LEU A 103 4.52 -20.05 6.87
CA LEU A 103 5.87 -20.60 6.70
C LEU A 103 6.34 -21.41 7.93
N GLY A 104 5.60 -21.35 9.04
CA GLY A 104 5.97 -22.04 10.29
C GLY A 104 7.17 -21.42 10.99
N GLU A 105 7.50 -20.16 10.68
CA GLU A 105 8.63 -19.46 11.31
C GLU A 105 8.34 -19.16 12.78
N VAL A 106 9.29 -19.45 13.67
CA VAL A 106 9.19 -19.11 15.09
C VAL A 106 9.95 -17.82 15.35
N PRO A 107 9.27 -16.69 15.61
CA PRO A 107 9.95 -15.42 15.86
C PRO A 107 10.72 -15.46 17.16
N SER A 108 11.91 -14.85 17.17
CA SER A 108 12.72 -14.77 18.38
C SER A 108 12.07 -13.85 19.43
N PRO A 109 12.38 -14.01 20.73
CA PRO A 109 11.89 -13.12 21.76
C PRO A 109 12.23 -11.64 21.51
N LEU A 110 13.35 -11.35 20.85
CA LEU A 110 13.75 -9.99 20.47
C LEU A 110 12.86 -9.41 19.36
N VAL A 111 12.46 -10.24 18.39
CA VAL A 111 11.49 -9.84 17.35
C VAL A 111 10.15 -9.55 18.00
N LEU A 112 9.67 -10.43 18.89
CA LEU A 112 8.41 -10.19 19.60
C LEU A 112 8.48 -8.92 20.48
N GLY A 113 9.60 -8.71 21.17
CA GLY A 113 9.85 -7.51 21.97
C GLY A 113 9.83 -6.22 21.16
N SER A 114 10.36 -6.22 19.92
CA SER A 114 10.35 -5.04 19.05
C SER A 114 8.97 -4.73 18.48
N LEU A 115 8.06 -5.70 18.39
CA LEU A 115 6.67 -5.46 17.98
C LEU A 115 5.89 -4.65 19.01
N VAL A 116 6.24 -4.73 20.30
CA VAL A 116 5.55 -4.00 21.37
C VAL A 116 5.59 -2.48 21.15
N PRO A 117 6.74 -1.81 20.99
CA PRO A 117 6.78 -0.37 20.72
C PRO A 117 6.20 0.00 19.35
N ILE A 118 6.29 -0.87 18.33
CA ILE A 118 5.69 -0.62 17.00
C ILE A 118 4.17 -0.57 17.12
N VAL A 119 3.55 -1.63 17.63
CA VAL A 119 2.09 -1.71 17.78
C VAL A 119 1.60 -0.68 18.79
N GLY A 120 2.32 -0.47 19.89
CA GLY A 120 2.01 0.57 20.86
C GLY A 120 2.01 1.97 20.26
N GLY A 121 3.01 2.32 19.44
CA GLY A 121 3.08 3.61 18.76
C GLY A 121 1.92 3.81 17.78
N VAL A 122 1.58 2.79 16.99
CA VAL A 122 0.44 2.85 16.06
C VAL A 122 -0.90 2.98 16.79
N ALA A 123 -1.08 2.23 17.89
CA ALA A 123 -2.27 2.30 18.71
C ALA A 123 -2.45 3.69 19.33
N LEU A 124 -1.38 4.25 19.93
CA LEU A 124 -1.40 5.59 20.49
C LEU A 124 -1.72 6.65 19.44
N ALA A 125 -1.08 6.59 18.28
CA ALA A 125 -1.37 7.52 17.18
C ALA A 125 -2.83 7.45 16.72
N SER A 126 -3.40 6.24 16.67
CA SER A 126 -4.81 6.02 16.27
C SER A 126 -5.79 6.60 17.28
N LEU A 127 -5.47 6.54 18.58
CA LEU A 127 -6.31 7.13 19.64
C LEU A 127 -6.28 8.66 19.65
N THR A 128 -5.21 9.27 19.13
CA THR A 128 -5.01 10.72 19.15
C THR A 128 -5.30 11.42 17.82
N GLU A 129 -5.60 10.67 16.76
CA GLU A 129 -5.80 11.23 15.42
C GLU A 129 -7.19 11.88 15.30
N VAL A 130 -7.20 13.20 15.13
CA VAL A 130 -8.42 14.01 15.01
C VAL A 130 -9.21 13.69 13.75
N SER A 131 -8.54 13.26 12.68
CA SER A 131 -9.17 12.92 11.39
C SER A 131 -9.67 11.47 11.34
N PHE A 132 -9.56 10.70 12.42
CA PHE A 132 -9.83 9.28 12.41
C PHE A 132 -11.33 8.99 12.24
N ASN A 133 -11.68 8.20 11.23
CA ASN A 133 -13.05 7.75 10.98
C ASN A 133 -13.05 6.26 10.63
N TRP A 134 -13.92 5.49 11.28
CA TRP A 134 -14.11 4.06 11.04
C TRP A 134 -14.89 3.77 9.75
N PHE A 135 -15.65 4.74 9.25
CA PHE A 135 -16.54 4.61 8.10
C PHE A 135 -16.15 5.57 6.97
N VAL A 136 -16.45 5.19 5.73
CA VAL A 136 -16.39 6.11 4.59
C VAL A 136 -17.63 7.02 4.64
N PRO A 137 -17.48 8.36 4.74
CA PRO A 137 -18.61 9.28 4.68
C PRO A 137 -19.37 9.05 3.38
N SER A 138 -20.65 8.71 3.49
CA SER A 138 -21.57 8.81 2.37
C SER A 138 -21.87 10.29 2.16
N ASN A 139 -21.38 10.86 1.06
CA ASN A 139 -21.91 12.12 0.54
C ASN A 139 -23.35 11.92 0.08
#